data_AF-A0A2P2K1H1-F1
#
_entry.id   AF-A0A2P2K1H1-F1
#
_cell.length_a   1.000
_cell.length_b   1.000
_cell.length_c   1.000
_cell.angle_alpha   90.00
_cell.angle_beta   90.00
_cell.angle_gamma   90.00
#
_symmetry.space_group_name_H-M   'P 1'
#
loop_
_entity.id
_entity.type
_entity.pdbx_description
1 polymer ?
#
loop_
_entity_poly.entity_id
_entity_poly.type
_entity_poly.pdbx_seq_one_letter_code
_entity_poly.pdbx_strand_id
1 'polypeptide(L)'
;MALQSYCSLSILLVLGSLTSASAARYGTASLNRTSFPAGFLFGTASSAYQYEGAAKEGGRGPSIWDTFTHRFPEGCVNAYMAGKIADGSNGDVAIDSYHRYKVWQYVGDND
;
A
#
# COMPACT_ATOMS: atom_id res chain seq x y z
N MET A 1 -1.46 -14.95 49.31
CA MET A 1 -1.98 -15.51 48.04
C MET A 1 -1.70 -14.63 46.82
N ALA A 2 -1.67 -13.30 46.92
CA ALA A 2 -1.36 -12.43 45.77
C ALA A 2 0.12 -12.48 45.31
N LEU A 3 1.09 -12.58 46.25
CA LEU A 3 2.53 -12.52 45.94
C LEU A 3 3.02 -13.69 45.05
N GLN A 4 2.44 -14.88 45.22
CA GLN A 4 2.79 -16.06 44.44
C GLN A 4 2.29 -15.97 42.99
N SER A 5 1.21 -15.22 42.74
CA SER A 5 0.67 -14.98 41.40
C SER A 5 1.57 -14.08 40.56
N TYR A 6 2.19 -13.07 41.19
CA TYR A 6 3.11 -12.15 40.52
C TYR A 6 4.42 -12.82 40.08
N CYS A 7 4.96 -13.75 40.89
CA CYS A 7 6.14 -14.54 40.50
C CYS A 7 5.87 -15.40 39.25
N SER A 8 4.70 -16.03 39.17
CA SER A 8 4.31 -16.88 38.04
C SER A 8 4.15 -16.10 36.73
N LEU A 9 3.54 -14.90 36.78
CA LEU A 9 3.43 -14.02 35.60
C LEU A 9 4.79 -13.49 35.15
N SER A 10 5.69 -13.20 36.10
CA SER A 10 7.03 -12.70 35.81
C SER A 10 7.88 -13.76 35.10
N ILE A 11 7.77 -15.02 35.53
CA ILE A 11 8.45 -16.16 34.90
C ILE A 11 7.93 -16.41 33.48
N LEU A 12 6.61 -16.29 33.24
CA LEU A 12 6.02 -16.47 31.91
C LEU A 12 6.45 -15.39 30.92
N LEU A 13 6.58 -14.13 31.36
CA LEU A 13 7.10 -13.01 30.57
C LEU A 13 8.58 -13.18 30.19
N VAL A 14 9.39 -13.72 31.11
CA VAL A 14 10.81 -13.99 30.86
C VAL A 14 11.00 -15.15 29.88
N LEU A 15 10.19 -16.22 29.99
CA LEU A 15 10.26 -17.37 29.07
C LEU A 15 9.77 -17.05 27.65
N GLY A 16 8.78 -16.15 27.50
CA GLY A 16 8.31 -15.67 26.20
C GLY A 16 9.30 -14.78 25.45
N SER A 17 10.31 -14.25 26.14
CA SER A 17 11.32 -13.34 25.57
C SER A 17 12.50 -14.07 24.92
N LEU A 18 12.62 -15.40 25.09
CA LEU A 18 13.79 -16.15 24.64
C LEU A 18 13.68 -16.77 23.24
N THR A 19 12.52 -16.68 22.57
CA THR A 19 12.35 -17.17 21.21
C THR A 19 12.71 -16.10 20.18
N SER A 20 13.99 -15.69 20.16
CA SER A 20 14.52 -14.95 19.01
C SER A 20 14.65 -15.91 17.82
N ALA A 21 13.67 -15.89 16.92
CA ALA A 21 13.82 -16.50 15.61
C ALA A 21 14.96 -15.79 14.87
N SER A 22 16.07 -16.48 14.64
CA SER A 22 17.12 -16.00 13.76
C SER A 22 16.57 -15.97 12.33
N ALA A 23 16.13 -14.79 11.90
CA ALA A 23 15.89 -14.55 10.48
C ALA A 23 17.21 -14.78 9.76
N ALA A 24 17.28 -15.86 8.96
CA ALA A 24 18.42 -16.13 8.10
C ALA A 24 18.68 -14.87 7.27
N ARG A 25 19.80 -14.20 7.54
CA ARG A 25 20.25 -13.07 6.74
C ARG A 25 20.85 -13.62 5.46
N TYR A 26 20.00 -13.91 4.49
CA TYR A 26 20.45 -14.03 3.12
C TYR A 26 21.07 -12.67 2.76
N GLY A 27 22.37 -12.67 2.46
CA GLY A 27 23.07 -11.48 2.02
C GLY A 27 22.50 -11.03 0.68
N THR A 28 21.51 -10.14 0.71
CA THR A 28 20.91 -9.55 -0.50
C THR A 28 21.86 -8.61 -1.23
N ALA A 29 22.99 -8.26 -0.60
CA ALA A 29 24.04 -7.43 -1.16
C ALA A 29 24.64 -7.98 -2.47
N SER A 30 24.48 -9.28 -2.75
CA SER A 30 24.93 -9.90 -4.00
C SER A 30 23.81 -10.34 -4.95
N LEU A 31 22.52 -10.10 -4.60
CA LEU A 31 21.39 -10.47 -5.45
C LEU A 31 21.34 -9.52 -6.66
N ASN A 32 21.40 -10.08 -7.86
CA ASN A 32 21.31 -9.31 -9.10
C ASN A 32 20.52 -10.08 -10.17
N ARG A 33 20.42 -9.55 -11.40
CA ARG A 33 19.64 -10.17 -12.48
C ARG A 33 20.13 -11.58 -12.86
N THR A 34 21.43 -11.87 -12.71
CA THR A 34 21.99 -13.20 -13.00
C THR A 34 21.63 -14.24 -11.94
N SER A 35 21.06 -13.83 -10.80
CA SER A 35 20.50 -14.75 -9.80
C SER A 35 19.17 -15.38 -10.26
N PHE A 36 18.59 -14.92 -11.37
CA PHE A 36 17.33 -15.39 -11.94
C PHE A 36 17.58 -16.05 -13.32
N PRO A 37 16.68 -16.93 -13.80
CA PRO A 37 16.80 -17.51 -15.14
C PRO A 37 16.92 -16.44 -16.24
N ALA A 38 17.66 -16.75 -17.30
CA ALA A 38 17.73 -15.88 -18.47
C ALA A 38 16.31 -15.64 -19.02
N GLY A 39 15.99 -14.38 -19.28
CA GLY A 39 14.65 -13.97 -19.74
C GLY A 39 13.60 -13.79 -18.63
N PHE A 40 13.97 -13.88 -17.35
CA PHE A 40 13.05 -13.54 -16.26
C PHE A 40 12.54 -12.09 -16.41
N LEU A 41 11.21 -11.93 -16.36
CA LEU A 41 10.55 -10.64 -16.50
C LEU A 41 10.37 -9.98 -15.13
N PHE A 42 11.02 -8.84 -14.96
CA PHE A 42 10.74 -7.91 -13.88
C PHE A 42 9.87 -6.80 -14.43
N GLY A 43 8.81 -6.44 -13.71
CA GLY A 43 7.89 -5.41 -14.12
C GLY A 43 7.28 -4.69 -12.91
N THR A 44 6.46 -3.69 -13.21
CA THR A 44 5.65 -2.96 -12.25
C THR A 44 4.17 -3.10 -12.61
N ALA A 45 3.29 -2.78 -11.68
CA ALA A 45 1.83 -2.84 -11.87
C ALA A 45 1.16 -1.58 -11.32
N SER A 46 0.03 -1.22 -11.93
CA SER A 46 -0.83 -0.11 -11.51
C SER A 46 -2.30 -0.50 -11.66
N SER A 47 -3.21 0.37 -11.19
CA SER A 47 -4.65 0.21 -11.39
C SER A 47 -5.27 1.53 -11.85
N ALA A 48 -6.33 1.44 -12.67
CA ALA A 48 -6.92 2.61 -13.34
C ALA A 48 -7.36 3.71 -12.36
N TYR A 49 -8.20 3.39 -11.36
CA TYR A 49 -8.71 4.41 -10.42
C TYR A 49 -7.62 5.06 -9.55
N GLN A 50 -6.53 4.34 -9.28
CA GLN A 50 -5.42 4.86 -8.48
C GLN A 50 -4.44 5.71 -9.30
N TYR A 51 -4.43 5.59 -10.65
CA TYR A 51 -3.40 6.17 -11.49
C TYR A 51 -3.92 7.14 -12.56
N GLU A 52 -5.02 6.82 -13.23
CA GLU A 52 -5.44 7.52 -14.43
C GLU A 52 -5.90 8.94 -14.16
N GLY A 53 -6.81 9.12 -13.20
CA GLY A 53 -7.54 10.39 -13.06
C GLY A 53 -8.56 10.57 -14.18
N ALA A 54 -8.75 11.82 -14.61
CA ALA A 54 -9.64 12.18 -15.71
C ALA A 54 -11.05 11.58 -15.56
N ALA A 55 -11.55 11.50 -14.32
CA ALA A 55 -12.73 10.70 -13.98
C ALA A 55 -14.02 11.11 -14.72
N LYS A 56 -14.08 12.36 -15.20
CA LYS A 56 -15.23 12.96 -15.90
C LYS A 56 -14.90 13.35 -17.34
N GLU A 57 -13.81 12.85 -17.90
CA GLU A 57 -13.30 13.21 -19.22
C GLU A 57 -13.40 12.06 -20.22
N GLY A 58 -13.11 12.33 -21.49
CA GLY A 58 -12.95 11.31 -22.53
C GLY A 58 -14.17 10.42 -22.79
N GLY A 59 -15.36 10.80 -22.32
CA GLY A 59 -16.57 9.98 -22.40
C GLY A 59 -16.63 8.83 -21.38
N ARG A 60 -15.77 8.83 -20.36
CA ARG A 60 -15.78 7.83 -19.27
C ARG A 60 -17.07 7.93 -18.45
N GLY A 61 -17.72 6.79 -18.23
CA GLY A 61 -18.84 6.68 -17.29
C GLY A 61 -18.38 6.53 -15.82
N PRO A 62 -19.23 6.89 -14.84
CA PRO A 62 -18.89 6.77 -13.43
C PRO A 62 -18.73 5.30 -13.01
N SER A 63 -17.73 5.05 -12.17
CA SER A 63 -17.51 3.76 -11.50
C SER A 63 -18.09 3.74 -10.08
N ILE A 64 -18.11 2.56 -9.47
CA ILE A 64 -18.48 2.39 -8.06
C ILE A 64 -17.54 3.20 -7.15
N TRP A 65 -16.25 3.27 -7.48
CA TRP A 65 -15.28 4.01 -6.68
C TRP A 65 -15.51 5.52 -6.74
N ASP A 66 -15.88 6.07 -7.91
CA ASP A 66 -16.26 7.49 -8.02
C ASP A 66 -17.44 7.78 -7.08
N THR A 67 -18.46 6.91 -7.10
CA THR A 67 -19.64 7.07 -6.23
C THR A 67 -19.26 6.97 -4.75
N PHE A 68 -18.42 5.99 -4.40
CA PHE A 68 -18.05 5.72 -3.01
C PHE A 68 -17.26 6.88 -2.41
N THR A 69 -16.22 7.38 -3.08
CA THR A 69 -15.35 8.44 -2.55
C THR A 69 -16.08 9.78 -2.46
N HIS A 70 -16.97 10.10 -3.42
CA HIS A 70 -17.75 11.34 -3.38
C HIS A 70 -18.90 11.33 -2.37
N ARG A 71 -19.38 10.14 -1.98
CA ARG A 71 -20.49 10.01 -1.02
C ARG A 71 -20.03 10.16 0.44
N PHE A 72 -18.75 9.94 0.72
CA PHE A 72 -18.20 9.93 2.07
C PHE A 72 -16.97 10.85 2.23
N PRO A 73 -17.06 12.15 1.88
CA PRO A 73 -15.96 13.08 2.08
C PRO A 73 -15.64 13.28 3.57
N GLU A 74 -14.48 13.85 3.84
CA GLU A 74 -14.14 14.33 5.18
C GLU A 74 -15.21 15.28 5.73
N GLY A 75 -15.50 15.19 7.04
CA GLY A 75 -16.51 16.04 7.69
C GLY A 75 -17.98 15.60 7.52
N CYS A 76 -18.26 14.36 7.07
CA CYS A 76 -19.63 13.86 6.97
C CYS A 76 -20.41 13.93 8.29
N VAL A 77 -21.69 14.32 8.18
CA VAL A 77 -22.61 14.75 9.25
C VAL A 77 -22.99 13.70 10.31
N ASN A 78 -22.58 12.44 10.15
CA ASN A 78 -22.74 11.44 11.21
C ASN A 78 -21.60 10.41 11.20
N ALA A 79 -21.35 9.83 12.38
CA ALA A 79 -20.25 8.90 12.64
C ALA A 79 -20.28 7.62 11.78
N TYR A 80 -21.42 7.28 11.16
CA TYR A 80 -21.54 6.11 10.28
C TYR A 80 -20.99 6.37 8.87
N MET A 81 -20.99 7.63 8.42
CA MET A 81 -20.59 8.04 7.08
C MET A 81 -19.27 8.84 7.02
N ALA A 82 -18.71 9.24 8.16
CA ALA A 82 -17.43 9.92 8.24
C ALA A 82 -16.23 8.97 8.10
N GLY A 83 -15.21 9.39 7.35
CA GLY A 83 -13.87 8.78 7.37
C GLY A 83 -13.76 7.42 6.67
N LYS A 84 -14.51 7.19 5.58
CA LYS A 84 -14.33 5.97 4.77
C LYS A 84 -13.06 6.02 3.92
N ILE A 85 -12.63 7.22 3.55
CA ILE A 85 -11.30 7.52 3.03
C ILE A 85 -10.56 8.29 4.12
N ALA A 86 -9.35 7.85 4.47
CA ALA A 86 -8.61 8.32 5.64
C ALA A 86 -8.40 9.85 5.64
N ASP A 87 -8.21 10.43 4.47
CA ASP A 87 -7.99 11.85 4.21
C ASP A 87 -9.11 12.49 3.38
N GLY A 88 -10.26 11.80 3.22
CA GLY A 88 -11.38 12.30 2.41
C GLY A 88 -11.09 12.46 0.90
N SER A 89 -9.95 11.99 0.40
CA SER A 89 -9.55 12.15 -1.00
C SER A 89 -10.37 11.27 -1.97
N ASN A 90 -10.20 11.53 -3.27
CA ASN A 90 -10.84 10.78 -4.35
C ASN A 90 -9.89 10.59 -5.54
N GLY A 91 -10.32 9.79 -6.52
CA GLY A 91 -9.56 9.47 -7.73
C GLY A 91 -9.83 10.39 -8.93
N ASP A 92 -10.41 11.59 -8.74
CA ASP A 92 -10.79 12.45 -9.89
C ASP A 92 -9.57 12.81 -10.75
N VAL A 93 -8.42 13.04 -10.10
CA VAL A 93 -7.14 13.38 -10.75
C VAL A 93 -6.08 12.30 -10.52
N ALA A 94 -6.03 11.67 -9.34
CA ALA A 94 -5.00 10.68 -8.99
C ALA A 94 -3.57 11.19 -9.28
N ILE A 95 -2.72 10.40 -9.95
CA ILE A 95 -1.39 10.87 -10.43
C ILE A 95 -1.43 11.41 -11.86
N ASP A 96 -2.64 11.55 -12.43
CA ASP A 96 -2.91 12.06 -13.77
C ASP A 96 -2.20 11.27 -14.88
N SER A 97 -2.13 9.94 -14.74
CA SER A 97 -1.54 9.08 -15.77
C SER A 97 -2.30 9.16 -17.09
N TYR A 98 -3.59 9.49 -17.09
CA TYR A 98 -4.38 9.64 -18.31
C TYR A 98 -3.74 10.65 -19.28
N HIS A 99 -3.31 11.80 -18.75
CA HIS A 99 -2.62 12.83 -19.53
C HIS A 99 -1.10 12.59 -19.60
N ARG A 100 -0.51 12.02 -18.55
CA ARG A 100 0.96 11.96 -18.38
C ARG A 100 1.61 10.66 -18.83
N TYR A 101 0.86 9.71 -19.39
CA TYR A 101 1.38 8.38 -19.74
C TYR A 101 2.66 8.38 -20.61
N LYS A 102 2.85 9.41 -21.47
CA LYS A 102 4.04 9.55 -22.33
C LYS A 102 5.25 10.16 -21.63
N VAL A 103 5.05 11.10 -20.70
CA VAL A 103 6.16 11.81 -20.04
C VAL A 103 6.94 10.86 -19.12
N TRP A 104 6.25 9.89 -18.54
CA TRP A 104 6.87 8.86 -17.69
C TRP A 104 7.72 7.83 -18.46
N GLN A 105 7.66 7.80 -19.80
CA GLN A 105 8.46 6.85 -20.59
C GLN A 105 9.91 7.31 -20.85
N TYR A 106 10.25 8.57 -20.56
CA TYR A 106 11.56 9.15 -20.93
C TYR A 106 12.60 9.24 -19.78
N VAL A 107 12.35 8.59 -18.64
CA VAL A 107 13.25 8.65 -17.46
C VAL A 107 14.02 7.33 -17.25
N GLY A 108 14.19 6.53 -18.31
CA GLY A 108 14.69 5.15 -18.20
C GLY A 108 16.15 4.87 -18.59
N ASP A 109 16.82 5.73 -19.37
CA ASP A 109 18.08 5.34 -20.04
C ASP A 109 19.29 6.18 -19.62
N ASN A 110 19.67 6.19 -18.33
CA ASN A 110 20.93 6.79 -17.86
C ASN A 110 21.66 5.95 -16.79
N ASP A 111 21.60 4.62 -16.88
CA ASP A 111 22.53 3.71 -16.18
C ASP A 111 23.16 2.72 -17.17
#